data_AF-A0A6A6FCQ3-F1
#
_entry.id   AF-A0A6A6FCQ3-F1
#
_cell.length_a   1.000
_cell.length_b   1.000
_cell.length_c   1.000
_cell.angle_alpha   90.00
_cell.angle_beta   90.00
_cell.angle_gamma   90.00
#
_symmetry.space_group_name_H-M   'P 1'
#
loop_
_entity.id
_entity.type
_entity.pdbx_description
1 polymer ?
#
loop_
_entity_poly.entity_id
_entity_poly.type
_entity_poly.pdbx_seq_one_letter_code
_entity_poly.pdbx_strand_id
1 'polypeptide(L)'
;QCDGGRPACSRCIKKDKHCTYDAEPDEHRSATLRRKCKAFERQALAGERLLSAMRDLPEGEAVSLLQRLRAHEGIEAVAASLAE
;
A
#
# COMPACT_ATOMS: atom_id res chain seq x y z
N GLN A 1 3.14 -23.24 -18.23
CA GLN A 1 2.55 -21.94 -17.86
C GLN A 1 1.23 -22.16 -17.11
N CYS A 2 0.82 -21.27 -16.21
CA CYS A 2 -0.53 -21.31 -15.60
C CYS A 2 -1.47 -20.51 -16.51
N ASP A 3 -2.61 -21.09 -16.89
CA ASP A 3 -3.61 -20.50 -17.78
C ASP A 3 -4.73 -19.77 -17.04
N GLY A 4 -4.82 -19.94 -15.72
CA GLY A 4 -5.75 -19.19 -14.88
C GLY A 4 -7.20 -19.69 -14.87
N GLY A 5 -7.49 -20.85 -15.46
CA GLY A 5 -8.84 -21.44 -15.42
C GLY A 5 -9.34 -21.73 -14.00
N ARG A 6 -10.60 -21.44 -13.69
CA ARG A 6 -11.25 -21.75 -12.39
C ARG A 6 -12.31 -22.85 -12.59
N PRO A 7 -12.51 -23.77 -11.63
CA PRO A 7 -11.90 -23.85 -10.29
C PRO A 7 -10.45 -24.38 -10.26
N ALA A 8 -9.94 -24.93 -11.35
CA ALA A 8 -8.55 -25.40 -11.46
C ALA A 8 -7.95 -25.11 -12.84
N CYS A 9 -6.67 -24.68 -12.86
CA CYS A 9 -5.95 -24.40 -14.09
C CYS A 9 -5.65 -25.69 -14.88
N SER A 10 -5.56 -25.64 -16.22
CA SER A 10 -5.37 -26.84 -17.06
C SER A 10 -4.11 -27.62 -16.68
N ARG A 11 -3.09 -26.94 -16.16
CA ARG A 11 -1.85 -27.58 -15.69
C ARG A 11 -2.05 -28.37 -14.40
N CYS A 12 -2.86 -27.88 -13.47
CA CYS A 12 -3.14 -28.57 -12.21
C CYS A 12 -4.06 -29.77 -12.45
N ILE A 13 -5.04 -29.64 -13.35
CA ILE A 13 -5.91 -30.75 -13.79
C ILE A 13 -5.06 -31.88 -14.38
N LYS A 14 -4.17 -31.57 -15.34
CA LYS A 14 -3.29 -32.58 -15.98
C LYS A 14 -2.32 -33.26 -15.02
N LYS A 15 -2.01 -32.63 -13.89
CA LYS A 15 -1.06 -33.16 -12.89
C LYS A 15 -1.75 -33.75 -11.68
N ASP A 16 -3.09 -33.79 -11.67
CA ASP A 16 -3.90 -34.21 -10.54
C ASP A 16 -3.46 -33.56 -9.21
N LYS A 17 -3.19 -32.25 -9.27
CA LYS A 17 -2.78 -31.46 -8.11
C LYS A 17 -3.89 -30.53 -7.67
N HIS A 18 -4.04 -30.39 -6.35
CA HIS A 18 -4.96 -29.42 -5.77
C HIS A 18 -4.55 -27.99 -6.20
N CYS A 19 -5.48 -27.26 -6.81
CA CYS A 19 -5.25 -25.95 -7.39
C CYS A 19 -5.82 -24.87 -6.46
N THR A 20 -4.96 -24.29 -5.62
CA THR A 20 -5.34 -23.20 -4.72
C THR A 20 -5.02 -21.86 -5.35
N TYR A 21 -5.98 -20.93 -5.32
CA TYR A 21 -5.77 -19.54 -5.69
C TYR A 21 -5.77 -18.70 -4.42
N ASP A 22 -4.71 -17.91 -4.20
CA ASP A 22 -4.59 -17.01 -3.05
C ASP A 22 -5.50 -15.77 -3.13
N ALA A 23 -6.37 -15.69 -4.14
CA ALA A 23 -7.25 -14.57 -4.39
C ALA A 23 -8.68 -15.04 -4.64
N GLU A 24 -9.64 -14.35 -4.02
CA GLU A 24 -11.08 -14.51 -4.17
C GLU A 24 -11.49 -14.60 -5.65
N PRO A 25 -12.59 -15.31 -5.98
CA PRO A 25 -13.02 -15.56 -7.36
C PRO A 25 -13.15 -14.30 -8.23
N ASP A 26 -13.52 -13.18 -7.64
CA ASP A 26 -13.88 -11.93 -8.32
C ASP A 26 -12.79 -10.82 -8.24
N GLU A 27 -11.73 -11.03 -7.47
CA GLU A 27 -10.56 -10.15 -7.50
C GLU A 27 -9.46 -10.77 -8.36
N HIS A 28 -9.24 -10.20 -9.55
CA HIS A 28 -8.01 -10.48 -10.29
C HIS A 28 -6.82 -10.17 -9.37
N ARG A 29 -5.94 -11.16 -9.12
CA ARG A 29 -4.69 -11.01 -8.33
C ARG A 29 -3.91 -9.74 -8.71
N SER A 30 -3.97 -9.34 -9.98
CA SER A 30 -3.37 -8.10 -10.49
C SER A 30 -4.05 -6.83 -9.96
N ALA A 31 -5.37 -6.81 -9.78
CA ALA A 31 -6.10 -5.69 -9.18
C ALA A 31 -5.78 -5.53 -7.69
N THR A 32 -5.78 -6.61 -6.91
CA THR A 32 -5.38 -6.57 -5.48
C THR A 32 -3.93 -6.11 -5.33
N LEU A 33 -3.01 -6.63 -6.15
CA LEU A 33 -1.61 -6.20 -6.15
C LEU A 33 -1.48 -4.73 -6.52
N ARG A 34 -2.16 -4.26 -7.57
CA ARG A 34 -2.19 -2.84 -7.96
C ARG A 34 -2.72 -1.95 -6.85
N ARG A 35 -3.77 -2.35 -6.14
CA ARG A 35 -4.30 -1.60 -4.98
C ARG A 35 -3.27 -1.49 -3.87
N LYS A 36 -2.58 -2.58 -3.53
CA LYS A 36 -1.49 -2.58 -2.53
C LYS A 36 -0.32 -1.71 -2.97
N CYS A 37 0.13 -1.81 -4.22
CA CYS A 37 1.17 -0.94 -4.77
C CYS A 37 0.78 0.53 -4.65
N LYS A 38 -0.43 0.90 -5.08
CA LYS A 38 -0.93 2.28 -4.93
C LYS A 38 -0.99 2.74 -3.48
N ALA A 39 -1.34 1.85 -2.54
CA ALA A 39 -1.34 2.18 -1.12
C ALA A 39 0.07 2.44 -0.60
N PHE A 40 1.04 1.59 -0.96
CA PHE A 40 2.44 1.78 -0.57
C PHE A 40 3.06 3.03 -1.22
N GLU A 41 2.76 3.31 -2.48
CA GLU A 41 3.19 4.53 -3.17
C GLU A 41 2.68 5.79 -2.47
N ARG A 42 1.41 5.80 -2.04
CA ARG A 42 0.85 6.93 -1.26
C ARG A 42 1.55 7.11 0.07
N GLN A 43 1.80 6.01 0.80
CA GLN A 43 2.52 6.07 2.07
C GLN A 43 3.96 6.54 1.91
N ALA A 44 4.65 6.10 0.85
CA ALA A 44 6.00 6.54 0.53
C ALA A 44 6.03 8.05 0.24
N LEU A 45 5.14 8.54 -0.63
CA LEU A 45 5.05 9.96 -0.96
C LEU A 45 4.69 10.81 0.28
N ALA A 46 3.79 10.33 1.12
CA ALA A 46 3.44 11.01 2.37
C ALA A 46 4.65 11.11 3.31
N GLY A 47 5.43 10.03 3.44
CA GLY A 47 6.65 10.02 4.24
C GLY A 47 7.72 10.95 3.69
N GLU A 48 7.95 10.96 2.37
CA GLU A 48 8.90 11.88 1.74
C GLU A 48 8.53 13.34 1.98
N ARG A 49 7.25 13.69 1.80
CA ARG A 49 6.75 15.05 2.08
C ARG A 49 6.96 15.47 3.53
N LEU A 50 6.63 14.58 4.46
CA LEU A 50 6.80 14.84 5.88
C LEU A 50 8.27 15.04 6.26
N LEU A 51 9.17 14.20 5.71
CA LEU A 51 10.61 14.34 5.94
C LEU A 51 11.18 15.62 5.33
N SER A 52 10.67 16.07 4.19
CA SER A 52 11.04 17.38 3.63
C SER A 52 10.55 18.51 4.54
N ALA A 53 9.29 18.47 4.96
CA ALA A 53 8.73 19.49 5.84
C ALA A 53 9.47 19.58 7.17
N MET A 54 9.80 18.45 7.81
CA MET A 54 10.59 18.44 9.05
C MET A 54 12.00 19.00 8.88
N ARG A 55 12.55 18.97 7.67
CA ARG A 55 13.88 19.52 7.35
C ARG A 55 13.83 21.01 7.06
N ASP A 56 12.78 21.46 6.36
CA ASP A 56 12.71 22.78 5.75
C ASP A 56 11.93 23.78 6.62
N LEU A 57 10.99 23.30 7.47
CA LEU A 57 10.20 24.15 8.35
C LEU A 57 10.98 24.62 9.58
N PRO A 58 10.59 25.74 10.20
CA PRO A 58 11.11 26.17 11.50
C PRO A 58 10.97 25.08 12.56
N GLU A 59 11.89 25.05 13.52
CA GLU A 59 11.95 24.01 14.55
C GLU A 59 10.63 23.83 15.31
N GLY A 60 9.92 24.91 15.64
CA GLY A 60 8.63 24.84 16.30
C GLY A 60 7.55 24.10 15.49
N GLU A 61 7.53 24.30 14.18
CA GLU A 61 6.59 23.62 13.28
C GLU A 61 6.99 22.16 13.07
N ALA A 62 8.28 21.87 12.92
CA ALA A 62 8.79 20.50 12.84
C ALA A 62 8.50 19.70 14.12
N VAL A 63 8.61 20.32 15.30
CA VAL A 63 8.24 19.72 16.59
C VAL A 63 6.74 19.46 16.67
N SER A 64 5.90 20.39 16.18
CA SER A 64 4.45 20.18 16.11
C SER A 64 4.08 18.96 15.25
N LEU A 65 4.73 18.79 14.09
CA LEU A 65 4.55 17.60 13.25
C LEU A 65 4.97 16.31 13.97
N LEU A 66 6.09 16.33 14.69
CA LEU A 66 6.55 15.17 15.49
C LEU A 66 5.58 14.84 16.62
N GLN A 67 5.01 15.85 17.29
CA GLN A 67 4.02 15.64 18.35
C GLN A 67 2.75 14.96 17.81
N ARG A 68 2.28 15.38 16.63
CA ARG A 68 1.12 14.76 15.97
C ARG A 68 1.35 13.30 15.59
N LEU A 69 2.54 12.98 15.05
CA LEU A 69 2.92 11.58 14.80
C LEU A 69 2.94 10.74 16.09
N ARG A 70 3.46 11.32 17.18
CA ARG A 70 3.47 10.66 18.50
C ARG A 70 2.08 10.49 19.09
N ALA A 71 1.12 11.35 18.72
CA ALA A 71 -0.28 11.24 19.12
C ALA A 71 -1.08 10.18 18.31
N HIS A 72 -0.40 9.31 17.56
CA HIS A 72 -0.98 8.28 16.71
C HIS A 72 -1.77 8.79 15.50
N GLU A 73 -1.55 10.04 15.07
CA GLU A 73 -1.99 10.44 13.72
C GLU A 73 -1.18 9.66 12.67
N GLY A 74 -1.89 9.05 11.71
CA GLY A 74 -1.26 8.32 10.62
C GLY A 74 -0.43 9.25 9.73
N ILE A 75 0.68 8.73 9.19
CA ILE A 75 1.61 9.50 8.36
C ILE A 75 0.94 10.20 7.18
N GLU A 76 -0.05 9.55 6.54
CA GLU A 76 -0.83 10.14 5.44
C GLU A 76 -1.69 11.31 5.90
N ALA A 77 -2.27 11.26 7.11
CA ALA A 77 -3.08 12.33 7.67
C ALA A 77 -2.23 13.56 8.03
N VAL A 78 -1.06 13.34 8.63
CA VAL A 78 -0.11 14.43 8.93
C VAL A 78 0.41 15.06 7.64
N ALA A 79 0.79 14.25 6.65
CA ALA A 79 1.27 14.74 5.37
C ALA A 79 0.21 15.52 4.57
N ALA A 80 -1.07 15.15 4.68
CA ALA A 80 -2.16 15.87 4.01
C ALA A 80 -2.32 17.31 4.51
N SER A 81 -2.06 17.57 5.79
CA SER A 81 -2.12 18.94 6.36
C SER A 81 -0.98 19.87 5.93
N LEU A 82 0.01 19.34 5.20
CA LEU A 82 1.14 20.09 4.63
C LEU A 82 0.88 20.50 3.16
N ALA A 83 -0.36 20.39 2.67
CA ALA A 83 -0.73 20.63 1.28
C ALA A 83 -1.47 21.95 1.05
N GLU A 84 -1.58 22.80 2.07
CA GLU A 84 -2.10 24.18 2.01
C GLU A 84 -0.96 25.18 1.88
#